data_AF-A0A323USR2-F1
#
_entry.id   AF-A0A323USR2-F1
#
_cell.length_a   1.000
_cell.length_b   1.000
_cell.length_c   1.000
_cell.angle_alpha   90.00
_cell.angle_beta   90.00
_cell.angle_gamma   90.00
#
_symmetry.space_group_name_H-M   'P 1'
#
loop_
_entity.id
_entity.type
_entity.pdbx_description
1 polymer ?
#
loop_
_entity_poly.entity_id
_entity_poly.type
_entity_poly.pdbx_seq_one_letter_code
_entity_poly.pdbx_strand_id
1 'polypeptide(L)'
;MSKPNILSRVVSILAFGLAHLLAAAAPTNGQAAIIVPAASGILHDATRSAQTGRIEFSGDARLSGVLQAYWVPSWPDGKTEQRTLFLRFFPDRRSLDALPSIADDGRPPASPTIIQLYRGTPTAGDVFDTEFPLEAAIPILDQFFPSVPPEFFRYREGYALTHVRLRVRHLSSLIECDRRFFFSDFSSIGRTVADIPAFRLQETVRQAEQEAGCAGRAPYYEYYQLKPGAPDRSVVLRQTPDADSDAVMQLDAGSQVLKLRTVNDEWVEVEVLRSALPAAVKSTEQSSRGYVRRGELQVIN
;
A
#
# COMPACT_ATOMS: atom_id res chain seq x y z
N MET A 1 -72.12 -28.81 41.53
CA MET A 1 -71.08 -29.25 42.50
C MET A 1 -69.98 -29.90 41.67
N SER A 2 -68.71 -29.50 41.60
CA SER A 2 -67.85 -28.58 42.35
C SER A 2 -66.74 -28.06 41.40
N LYS A 3 -66.30 -26.80 41.55
CA LYS A 3 -64.90 -26.37 41.24
C LYS A 3 -64.06 -26.58 42.55
N PRO A 4 -62.75 -26.26 42.69
CA PRO A 4 -61.67 -25.77 41.77
C PRO A 4 -60.29 -26.49 41.97
N ASN A 5 -59.20 -26.24 41.20
CA ASN A 5 -58.01 -25.36 41.42
C ASN A 5 -56.69 -26.21 41.46
N ILE A 6 -55.65 -26.00 40.62
CA ILE A 6 -54.51 -25.04 40.59
C ILE A 6 -53.14 -25.75 40.82
N LEU A 7 -52.10 -25.26 40.12
CA LEU A 7 -50.64 -25.55 40.14
C LEU A 7 -50.20 -26.76 39.28
N SER A 8 -49.32 -26.64 38.29
CA SER A 8 -48.03 -25.94 38.28
C SER A 8 -47.69 -25.30 36.93
N ARG A 9 -46.97 -24.18 37.00
CA ARG A 9 -46.23 -23.52 35.91
C ARG A 9 -45.13 -24.44 35.37
N VAL A 10 -44.73 -24.27 34.11
CA VAL A 10 -43.39 -23.80 33.68
C VAL A 10 -43.32 -23.74 32.14
N VAL A 11 -42.87 -22.59 31.66
CA VAL A 11 -42.44 -22.26 30.29
C VAL A 11 -40.99 -22.71 30.11
N SER A 12 -40.63 -23.32 28.98
CA SER A 12 -39.27 -23.34 28.39
C SER A 12 -39.40 -23.91 26.96
N ILE A 13 -39.49 -23.08 25.91
CA ILE A 13 -38.41 -22.42 25.15
C ILE A 13 -37.41 -23.41 24.54
N LEU A 14 -37.64 -23.65 23.24
CA LEU A 14 -36.70 -23.84 22.13
C LEU A 14 -35.26 -24.25 22.48
N ALA A 15 -34.93 -25.49 22.09
CA ALA A 15 -33.57 -25.94 21.88
C ALA A 15 -32.95 -25.21 20.67
N PHE A 16 -32.06 -24.25 20.95
CA PHE A 16 -31.10 -23.74 19.98
C PHE A 16 -29.83 -24.59 20.03
N GLY A 17 -29.39 -25.04 18.86
CA GLY A 17 -28.18 -25.82 18.68
C GLY A 17 -26.93 -25.09 19.19
N LEU A 18 -26.19 -25.79 20.04
CA LEU A 18 -24.94 -25.34 20.66
C LEU A 18 -23.82 -25.32 19.60
N ALA A 19 -23.53 -24.16 19.02
CA ALA A 19 -22.28 -23.93 18.32
C ALA A 19 -21.13 -24.03 19.35
N HIS A 20 -20.22 -24.98 19.15
CA HIS A 20 -18.99 -25.04 19.92
C HIS A 20 -18.12 -23.82 19.59
N LEU A 21 -18.24 -22.75 20.37
CA LEU A 21 -17.18 -21.77 20.52
C LEU A 21 -16.07 -22.43 21.34
N LEU A 22 -15.00 -22.86 20.68
CA LEU A 22 -13.71 -22.99 21.34
C LEU A 22 -13.26 -21.57 21.70
N ALA A 23 -13.37 -21.22 22.99
CA ALA A 23 -12.76 -20.01 23.52
C ALA A 23 -11.23 -20.13 23.32
N ALA A 24 -10.68 -19.29 22.44
CA ALA A 24 -9.24 -19.13 22.36
C ALA A 24 -8.73 -18.63 23.72
N ALA A 25 -7.76 -19.34 24.29
CA ALA A 25 -7.07 -18.89 25.49
C ALA A 25 -6.47 -17.50 25.26
N ALA A 26 -6.56 -16.62 26.25
CA ALA A 26 -5.93 -15.31 26.19
C ALA A 26 -4.41 -15.49 25.97
N PRO A 27 -3.79 -14.74 25.03
CA PRO A 27 -2.36 -14.86 24.78
C PRO A 27 -1.58 -14.50 26.05
N THR A 28 -0.71 -15.40 26.47
CA THR A 28 0.26 -15.16 27.54
C THR A 28 1.42 -14.34 26.96
N ASN A 29 1.67 -13.15 27.53
CA ASN A 29 2.81 -12.25 27.34
C ASN A 29 3.63 -12.44 26.04
N GLY A 30 3.33 -11.61 25.02
CA GLY A 30 4.20 -11.39 23.86
C GLY A 30 3.92 -12.28 22.65
N GLN A 31 2.85 -13.07 22.65
CA GLN A 31 2.43 -13.88 21.49
C GLN A 31 1.25 -13.23 20.78
N ALA A 32 1.42 -12.95 19.49
CA ALA A 32 0.34 -12.43 18.66
C ALA A 32 -0.82 -13.43 18.55
N ALA A 33 -2.06 -12.96 18.73
CA ALA A 33 -3.25 -13.77 18.48
C ALA A 33 -3.53 -13.80 16.98
N ILE A 34 -3.42 -14.98 16.38
CA ILE A 34 -3.62 -15.20 14.94
C ILE A 34 -5.03 -15.75 14.72
N ILE A 35 -5.84 -15.05 13.94
CA ILE A 35 -7.20 -15.44 13.59
C ILE A 35 -7.20 -15.78 12.10
N VAL A 36 -7.43 -17.06 11.79
CA VAL A 36 -7.53 -17.54 10.40
C VAL A 36 -8.98 -17.87 10.09
N PRO A 37 -9.60 -17.24 9.07
CA PRO A 37 -10.96 -17.58 8.67
C PRO A 37 -11.07 -19.05 8.26
N ALA A 38 -12.06 -19.77 8.79
CA ALA A 38 -12.22 -21.22 8.56
C ALA A 38 -12.34 -21.60 7.07
N ALA A 39 -12.81 -20.69 6.23
CA ALA A 39 -13.00 -20.90 4.79
C ALA A 39 -11.81 -20.43 3.91
N SER A 40 -10.72 -19.93 4.50
CA SER A 40 -9.63 -19.26 3.77
C SER A 40 -8.77 -20.19 2.90
N GLY A 41 -8.70 -21.48 3.21
CA GLY A 41 -7.72 -22.39 2.62
C GLY A 41 -6.27 -22.10 3.04
N ILE A 42 -6.08 -21.10 3.91
CA ILE A 42 -4.80 -20.72 4.53
C ILE A 42 -4.76 -21.31 5.94
N LEU A 43 -3.58 -21.71 6.41
CA LEU A 43 -3.35 -22.17 7.77
C LEU A 43 -2.10 -21.51 8.35
N HIS A 44 -2.09 -21.21 9.65
CA HIS A 44 -0.87 -20.74 10.32
C HIS A 44 0.18 -21.87 10.33
N ASP A 45 1.39 -21.58 9.84
CA ASP A 45 2.53 -22.51 9.85
C ASP A 45 3.45 -22.17 11.03
N ALA A 46 3.15 -22.74 12.19
CA ALA A 46 3.90 -22.50 13.42
C ALA A 46 5.37 -22.94 13.33
N THR A 47 5.65 -24.02 12.59
CA THR A 47 7.02 -24.54 12.41
C THR A 47 7.87 -23.59 11.60
N ARG A 48 7.38 -23.16 10.43
CA ARG A 48 8.06 -22.18 9.58
C ARG A 48 8.16 -20.81 10.26
N SER A 49 7.13 -20.43 11.02
CA SER A 49 7.15 -19.20 11.82
C SER A 49 8.31 -19.19 12.83
N ALA A 50 8.49 -20.30 13.55
CA ALA A 50 9.60 -20.45 14.50
C ALA A 50 10.98 -20.43 13.82
N GLN A 51 11.09 -20.96 12.60
CA GLN A 51 12.35 -21.00 11.84
C GLN A 51 12.74 -19.63 11.27
N THR A 52 11.77 -18.87 10.79
CA THR A 52 12.00 -17.60 10.07
C THR A 52 11.95 -16.37 10.97
N GLY A 53 11.39 -16.50 12.18
CA GLY A 53 11.09 -15.38 13.06
C GLY A 53 9.92 -14.51 12.59
N ARG A 54 9.13 -14.99 11.62
CA ARG A 54 7.99 -14.29 11.01
C ARG A 54 6.71 -15.04 11.35
N ILE A 55 5.56 -14.42 11.12
CA ILE A 55 4.29 -15.15 11.12
C ILE A 55 4.07 -15.66 9.70
N GLU A 56 4.19 -16.97 9.54
CA GLU A 56 4.16 -17.66 8.26
C GLU A 56 2.85 -18.44 8.12
N PHE A 57 2.32 -18.49 6.91
CA PHE A 57 1.11 -19.22 6.59
C PHE A 57 1.35 -20.19 5.43
N SER A 58 0.69 -21.34 5.50
CA SER A 58 0.66 -22.36 4.45
C SER A 58 -0.69 -22.35 3.72
N GLY A 59 -0.73 -23.01 2.57
CA GLY A 59 -1.92 -23.05 1.70
C GLY A 59 -1.97 -21.90 0.71
N ASP A 60 -3.09 -21.86 -0.03
CA ASP A 60 -3.32 -20.91 -1.11
C ASP A 60 -4.64 -20.18 -0.89
N ALA A 61 -4.68 -18.89 -1.22
CA ALA A 61 -5.93 -18.15 -1.32
C ALA A 61 -6.12 -17.57 -2.72
N ARG A 62 -7.37 -17.58 -3.18
CA ARG A 62 -7.80 -16.88 -4.40
C ARG A 62 -8.40 -15.56 -4.00
N LEU A 63 -7.71 -14.47 -4.32
CA LEU A 63 -8.11 -13.12 -3.99
C LEU A 63 -8.51 -12.37 -5.26
N SER A 64 -9.45 -11.44 -5.14
CA SER A 64 -9.76 -10.42 -6.15
C SER A 64 -9.35 -9.06 -5.59
N GLY A 65 -8.90 -8.15 -6.45
CA GLY A 65 -8.40 -6.86 -6.00
C GLY A 65 -7.57 -6.12 -7.04
N VAL A 66 -6.87 -5.08 -6.59
CA VAL A 66 -6.04 -4.24 -7.45
C VAL A 66 -4.59 -4.70 -7.37
N LEU A 67 -4.00 -5.01 -8.52
CA LEU A 67 -2.56 -5.18 -8.66
C LEU A 67 -1.96 -3.84 -9.09
N GLN A 68 -0.95 -3.39 -8.38
CA GLN A 68 -0.18 -2.20 -8.70
C GLN A 68 1.25 -2.57 -9.04
N ALA A 69 1.72 -2.05 -10.17
CA ALA A 69 3.13 -1.96 -10.49
C ALA A 69 3.61 -0.54 -10.25
N TYR A 70 4.72 -0.34 -9.54
CA TYR A 70 5.18 1.00 -9.19
C TYR A 70 6.71 1.07 -9.09
N TRP A 71 7.26 2.23 -9.46
CA TRP A 71 8.68 2.50 -9.33
C TRP A 71 8.98 3.18 -8.00
N VAL A 72 9.96 2.65 -7.27
CA VAL A 72 10.49 3.27 -6.08
C VAL A 72 11.85 3.88 -6.41
N PRO A 73 12.02 5.19 -6.19
CA PRO A 73 13.33 5.81 -6.23
C PRO A 73 14.16 5.47 -4.99
N SER A 74 15.45 5.25 -5.19
CA SER A 74 16.41 5.05 -4.11
C SER A 74 17.78 5.64 -4.46
N TRP A 75 18.55 6.00 -3.43
CA TRP A 75 19.92 6.51 -3.55
C TRP A 75 20.85 5.70 -2.64
N PRO A 76 21.18 4.44 -2.99
CA PRO A 76 21.93 3.56 -2.10
C PRO A 76 23.34 4.07 -1.78
N ASP A 77 23.94 4.88 -2.66
CA ASP A 77 25.23 5.56 -2.45
C ASP A 77 25.09 7.05 -2.08
N GLY A 78 23.85 7.53 -1.89
CA GLY A 78 23.51 8.93 -1.64
C GLY A 78 23.70 9.87 -2.84
N LYS A 79 24.04 9.37 -4.03
CA LYS A 79 24.41 10.20 -5.20
C LYS A 79 23.75 9.76 -6.49
N THR A 80 23.76 8.45 -6.75
CA THR A 80 23.25 7.83 -7.95
C THR A 80 21.83 7.36 -7.70
N GLU A 81 20.92 7.97 -8.43
CA GLU A 81 19.52 7.56 -8.42
C GLU A 81 19.37 6.17 -9.04
N GLN A 82 18.66 5.30 -8.33
CA GLN A 82 18.18 4.03 -8.82
C GLN A 82 16.66 4.01 -8.79
N ARG A 83 16.09 3.26 -9.73
CA ARG A 83 14.64 3.06 -9.84
C ARG A 83 14.39 1.57 -9.87
N THR A 84 13.72 1.09 -8.83
CA THR A 84 13.40 -0.32 -8.68
C THR A 84 11.90 -0.52 -8.81
N LEU A 85 11.50 -1.51 -9.61
CA LEU A 85 10.11 -1.81 -9.87
C LEU A 85 9.60 -2.83 -8.84
N PHE A 86 8.43 -2.58 -8.30
CA PHE A 86 7.78 -3.44 -7.32
C PHE A 86 6.36 -3.77 -7.76
N LEU A 87 5.86 -4.92 -7.32
CA LEU A 87 4.45 -5.28 -7.41
C LEU A 87 3.86 -5.42 -6.00
N ARG A 88 2.67 -4.86 -5.80
CA ARG A 88 1.87 -5.09 -4.60
C ARG A 88 0.40 -5.24 -4.94
N PHE A 89 -0.30 -5.97 -4.09
CA PHE A 89 -1.69 -6.32 -4.28
C PHE A 89 -2.55 -5.76 -3.16
N PHE A 90 -3.71 -5.24 -3.53
CA PHE A 90 -4.71 -4.64 -2.64
C PHE A 90 -5.98 -5.50 -2.72
N PRO A 91 -6.19 -6.44 -1.78
CA PRO A 91 -7.37 -7.29 -1.79
C PRO A 91 -8.65 -6.46 -1.67
N ASP A 92 -9.70 -6.86 -2.39
CA ASP A 92 -11.03 -6.30 -2.18
C ASP A 92 -11.62 -6.72 -0.83
N ARG A 93 -12.70 -6.06 -0.42
CA ARG A 93 -13.37 -6.32 0.87
C ARG A 93 -13.70 -7.80 1.09
N ARG A 94 -14.19 -8.48 0.05
CA ARG A 94 -14.58 -9.88 0.13
C ARG A 94 -13.36 -10.79 0.30
N SER A 95 -12.24 -10.44 -0.33
CA SER A 95 -10.99 -11.18 -0.23
C SER A 95 -10.33 -10.97 1.13
N LEU A 96 -10.49 -9.80 1.76
CA LEU A 96 -10.04 -9.54 3.12
C LEU A 96 -10.73 -10.46 4.15
N ASP A 97 -12.00 -10.77 3.98
CA ASP A 97 -12.74 -11.70 4.86
C ASP A 97 -12.17 -13.14 4.83
N ALA A 98 -11.41 -13.47 3.79
CA ALA A 98 -10.75 -14.76 3.62
C ALA A 98 -9.27 -14.75 4.04
N LEU A 99 -8.75 -13.64 4.55
CA LEU A 99 -7.36 -13.51 4.95
C LEU A 99 -7.19 -13.49 6.47
N PRO A 100 -6.04 -13.94 7.00
CA PRO A 100 -5.80 -13.93 8.43
C PRO A 100 -5.73 -12.51 8.99
N SER A 101 -6.17 -12.34 10.22
CA SER A 101 -5.88 -11.14 11.02
C SER A 101 -4.98 -11.49 12.19
N ILE A 102 -4.09 -10.57 12.53
CA ILE A 102 -3.09 -10.75 13.58
C ILE A 102 -3.26 -9.63 14.59
N ALA A 103 -3.60 -9.98 15.82
CA ALA A 103 -3.68 -9.05 16.93
C ALA A 103 -2.41 -9.16 17.78
N ASP A 104 -1.61 -8.10 17.74
CA ASP A 104 -0.42 -7.97 18.57
C ASP A 104 -0.77 -7.32 19.92
N ASP A 105 -0.03 -7.67 20.97
CA ASP A 105 -0.18 -7.05 22.27
C ASP A 105 -0.01 -5.52 22.16
N GLY A 106 -1.03 -4.77 22.57
CA GLY A 106 -1.04 -3.32 22.52
C GLY A 106 -1.25 -2.70 21.14
N ARG A 107 -1.64 -3.47 20.11
CA ARG A 107 -1.93 -2.96 18.76
C ARG A 107 -3.32 -3.41 18.27
N PRO A 108 -4.00 -2.60 17.44
CA PRO A 108 -5.20 -3.07 16.75
C PRO A 108 -4.88 -4.31 15.89
N PRO A 109 -5.83 -5.25 15.73
CA PRO A 109 -5.67 -6.35 14.78
C PRO A 109 -5.37 -5.82 13.38
N ALA A 110 -4.32 -6.35 12.77
CA ALA A 110 -3.89 -6.00 11.43
C ALA A 110 -4.32 -7.09 10.44
N SER A 111 -4.93 -6.65 9.34
CA SER A 111 -5.28 -7.47 8.19
C SER A 111 -4.42 -7.08 6.98
N PRO A 112 -4.18 -7.99 6.02
CA PRO A 112 -3.39 -7.73 4.82
C PRO A 112 -4.13 -6.86 3.79
N THR A 113 -4.38 -5.59 4.13
CA THR A 113 -4.94 -4.59 3.20
C THR A 113 -3.98 -4.25 2.06
N ILE A 114 -2.68 -4.48 2.27
CA ILE A 114 -1.62 -4.41 1.27
C ILE A 114 -0.75 -5.65 1.40
N ILE A 115 -0.55 -6.36 0.29
CA ILE A 115 0.35 -7.52 0.20
C ILE A 115 1.49 -7.16 -0.75
N GLN A 116 2.71 -7.09 -0.23
CA GLN A 116 3.92 -6.95 -1.05
C GLN A 116 4.19 -8.27 -1.75
N LEU A 117 4.35 -8.24 -3.08
CA LEU A 117 4.61 -9.46 -3.84
C LEU A 117 6.12 -9.72 -3.90
N TYR A 118 6.53 -10.99 -3.81
CA TYR A 118 7.93 -11.41 -4.00
C TYR A 118 8.05 -12.53 -5.02
N ARG A 119 9.23 -12.68 -5.64
CA ARG A 119 9.46 -13.62 -6.76
C ARG A 119 10.03 -14.99 -6.36
N GLY A 120 10.43 -15.19 -5.11
CA GLY A 120 10.94 -16.46 -4.61
C GLY A 120 10.61 -16.67 -3.14
N THR A 121 10.24 -17.90 -2.77
CA THR A 121 9.94 -18.25 -1.38
C THR A 121 11.18 -18.01 -0.51
N PRO A 122 11.16 -17.01 0.40
CA PRO A 122 12.33 -16.73 1.22
C PRO A 122 12.60 -17.90 2.15
N THR A 123 13.88 -18.19 2.38
CA THR A 123 14.33 -19.12 3.42
C THR A 123 14.62 -18.38 4.72
N ALA A 124 14.98 -19.13 5.77
CA ALA A 124 15.29 -18.54 7.07
C ALA A 124 16.52 -17.60 6.96
N GLY A 125 16.34 -16.34 7.36
CA GLY A 125 17.38 -15.30 7.27
C GLY A 125 17.36 -14.47 5.97
N ASP A 126 16.59 -14.87 4.96
CA ASP A 126 16.50 -14.13 3.69
C ASP A 126 15.61 -12.89 3.80
N VAL A 127 15.98 -11.84 3.07
CA VAL A 127 15.06 -10.72 2.77
C VAL A 127 14.07 -11.18 1.70
N PHE A 128 12.85 -10.64 1.72
CA PHE A 128 11.90 -10.87 0.63
C PHE A 128 12.43 -10.26 -0.67
N ASP A 129 12.58 -11.05 -1.73
CA ASP A 129 12.89 -10.57 -3.09
C ASP A 129 11.65 -9.92 -3.71
N THR A 130 11.31 -8.73 -3.23
CA THR A 130 10.15 -7.92 -3.65
C THR A 130 10.44 -7.05 -4.87
N GLU A 131 11.70 -6.97 -5.28
CA GLU A 131 12.10 -6.27 -6.49
C GLU A 131 11.74 -7.10 -7.72
N PHE A 132 11.12 -6.48 -8.70
CA PHE A 132 10.79 -7.09 -9.98
C PHE A 132 11.71 -6.51 -11.07
N PRO A 133 12.74 -7.24 -11.51
CA PRO A 133 13.48 -6.89 -12.70
C PRO A 133 12.53 -6.64 -13.87
N LEU A 134 12.87 -5.68 -14.73
CA LEU A 134 11.98 -5.24 -15.79
C LEU A 134 11.58 -6.40 -16.71
N GLU A 135 12.51 -7.33 -16.96
CA GLU A 135 12.32 -8.52 -17.78
C GLU A 135 11.28 -9.48 -17.19
N ALA A 136 11.20 -9.55 -15.86
CA ALA A 136 10.20 -10.36 -15.16
C ALA A 136 8.84 -9.64 -15.08
N ALA A 137 8.83 -8.31 -15.06
CA ALA A 137 7.61 -7.51 -14.97
C ALA A 137 6.90 -7.30 -16.31
N ILE A 138 7.64 -7.15 -17.43
CA ILE A 138 7.08 -6.90 -18.76
C ILE A 138 5.98 -7.90 -19.13
N PRO A 139 6.16 -9.24 -18.99
CA PRO A 139 5.09 -10.18 -19.31
C PRO A 139 3.81 -9.97 -18.49
N ILE A 140 3.95 -9.56 -17.22
CA ILE A 140 2.81 -9.27 -16.35
C ILE A 140 2.11 -7.97 -16.80
N LEU A 141 2.90 -6.92 -17.09
CA LEU A 141 2.40 -5.63 -17.54
C LEU A 141 1.65 -5.76 -18.87
N ASP A 142 2.28 -6.36 -19.89
CA ASP A 142 1.68 -6.54 -21.22
C ASP A 142 0.41 -7.40 -21.19
N GLN A 143 0.40 -8.44 -20.34
CA GLN A 143 -0.72 -9.37 -20.29
C GLN A 143 -1.88 -8.88 -19.43
N PHE A 144 -1.64 -8.14 -18.34
CA PHE A 144 -2.70 -7.87 -17.35
C PHE A 144 -3.04 -6.39 -17.17
N PHE A 145 -2.21 -5.47 -17.66
CA PHE A 145 -2.46 -4.04 -17.53
C PHE A 145 -3.04 -3.51 -18.85
N PRO A 146 -4.32 -3.13 -18.90
CA PRO A 146 -4.95 -2.65 -20.14
C PRO A 146 -4.35 -1.33 -20.63
N SER A 147 -3.77 -0.55 -19.71
CA SER A 147 -3.04 0.66 -20.01
C SER A 147 -1.93 0.86 -18.98
N VAL A 148 -0.73 1.16 -19.47
CA VAL A 148 0.40 1.59 -18.66
C VAL A 148 0.74 3.02 -19.11
N PRO A 149 0.82 4.01 -18.20
CA PRO A 149 1.16 5.38 -18.58
C PRO A 149 2.49 5.43 -19.34
N PRO A 150 2.63 6.18 -20.44
CA PRO A 150 3.89 6.24 -21.21
C PRO A 150 5.10 6.63 -20.36
N GLU A 151 4.89 7.52 -19.39
CA GLU A 151 5.92 7.99 -18.47
C GLU A 151 6.43 6.90 -17.51
N PHE A 152 5.63 5.86 -17.28
CA PHE A 152 6.00 4.73 -16.42
C PHE A 152 7.28 4.05 -16.90
N PHE A 153 7.43 3.83 -18.21
CA PHE A 153 8.65 3.25 -18.76
C PHE A 153 9.69 4.30 -19.11
N ARG A 154 9.26 5.47 -19.63
CA ARG A 154 10.16 6.53 -20.07
C ARG A 154 10.99 7.11 -18.93
N TYR A 155 10.35 7.45 -17.82
CA TYR A 155 11.00 8.10 -16.68
C TYR A 155 11.14 7.18 -15.46
N ARG A 156 10.62 5.94 -15.54
CA ARG A 156 10.62 4.97 -14.43
C ARG A 156 10.03 5.59 -13.15
N GLU A 157 8.86 6.20 -13.30
CA GLU A 157 8.17 6.91 -12.22
C GLU A 157 6.70 6.53 -12.15
N GLY A 158 6.09 6.82 -10.99
CA GLY A 158 4.68 6.58 -10.77
C GLY A 158 4.31 5.11 -10.71
N TYR A 159 3.08 4.81 -11.13
CA TYR A 159 2.49 3.49 -11.01
C TYR A 159 1.48 3.18 -12.13
N ALA A 160 1.22 1.90 -12.35
CA ALA A 160 0.13 1.38 -13.17
C ALA A 160 -0.78 0.51 -12.30
N LEU A 161 -2.08 0.48 -12.62
CA LEU A 161 -3.10 -0.28 -11.87
C LEU A 161 -3.89 -1.19 -12.80
N THR A 162 -4.25 -2.37 -12.30
CA THR A 162 -5.21 -3.26 -12.95
C THR A 162 -5.99 -4.05 -11.90
N HIS A 163 -7.22 -4.43 -12.22
CA HIS A 163 -8.01 -5.32 -11.38
C HIS A 163 -7.82 -6.78 -11.83
N VAL A 164 -7.46 -7.66 -10.90
CA VAL A 164 -7.10 -9.05 -11.19
C VAL A 164 -7.62 -10.00 -10.12
N ARG A 165 -7.63 -11.28 -10.47
CA ARG A 165 -7.68 -12.39 -9.51
C ARG A 165 -6.27 -12.91 -9.30
N LEU A 166 -5.81 -12.97 -8.05
CA LEU A 166 -4.48 -13.46 -7.69
C LEU A 166 -4.64 -14.76 -6.89
N ARG A 167 -3.87 -15.80 -7.26
CA ARG A 167 -3.70 -16.97 -6.38
C ARG A 167 -2.41 -16.78 -5.59
N VAL A 168 -2.56 -16.28 -4.37
CA VAL A 168 -1.45 -16.07 -3.44
C VAL A 168 -1.11 -17.36 -2.71
N ARG A 169 0.15 -17.51 -2.34
CA ARG A 169 0.66 -18.62 -1.53
C ARG A 169 1.78 -18.09 -0.62
N HIS A 170 2.18 -18.88 0.38
CA HIS A 170 3.26 -18.53 1.32
C HIS A 170 3.09 -17.11 1.91
N LEU A 171 1.87 -16.79 2.36
CA LEU A 171 1.63 -15.52 3.01
C LEU A 171 2.51 -15.46 4.26
N SER A 172 3.19 -14.34 4.43
CA SER A 172 4.08 -14.09 5.56
C SER A 172 3.84 -12.69 6.10
N SER A 173 4.11 -12.51 7.39
CA SER A 173 4.00 -11.23 8.05
C SER A 173 5.15 -10.98 9.02
N LEU A 174 5.66 -9.75 9.03
CA LEU A 174 6.64 -9.27 9.99
C LEU A 174 6.26 -7.89 10.49
N ILE A 175 6.88 -7.47 11.60
CA ILE A 175 6.77 -6.10 12.10
C ILE A 175 8.03 -5.35 11.70
N GLU A 176 7.86 -4.20 11.09
CA GLU A 176 8.91 -3.23 10.81
C GLU A 176 8.38 -1.84 11.16
N CYS A 177 9.20 -0.97 11.78
CA CYS A 177 8.79 0.39 12.16
C CYS A 177 7.43 0.43 12.91
N ASP A 178 7.24 -0.47 13.88
CA ASP A 178 6.01 -0.65 14.67
C ASP A 178 4.74 -0.99 13.88
N ARG A 179 4.90 -1.49 12.65
CA ARG A 179 3.78 -1.81 11.76
C ARG A 179 3.90 -3.21 11.22
N ARG A 180 2.75 -3.84 11.05
CA ARG A 180 2.67 -5.18 10.48
C ARG A 180 2.61 -5.09 8.96
N PHE A 181 3.58 -5.70 8.30
CA PHE A 181 3.64 -5.84 6.85
C PHE A 181 3.25 -7.26 6.46
N PHE A 182 2.72 -7.41 5.25
CA PHE A 182 2.31 -8.68 4.68
C PHE A 182 2.97 -8.87 3.32
N PHE A 183 3.45 -10.10 3.10
CA PHE A 183 4.23 -10.50 1.95
C PHE A 183 3.69 -11.81 1.40
N SER A 184 3.70 -11.99 0.08
CA SER A 184 3.30 -13.25 -0.53
C SER A 184 3.97 -13.42 -1.88
N ASP A 185 4.25 -14.65 -2.31
CA ASP A 185 4.36 -14.93 -3.72
C ASP A 185 2.98 -15.31 -4.29
N PHE A 186 2.92 -15.47 -5.60
CA PHE A 186 1.72 -15.85 -6.30
C PHE A 186 2.02 -16.97 -7.30
N SER A 187 1.04 -17.84 -7.51
CA SER A 187 1.13 -18.93 -8.50
C SER A 187 0.42 -18.61 -9.81
N SER A 188 -0.52 -17.66 -9.81
CA SER A 188 -1.23 -17.24 -11.03
C SER A 188 -1.89 -15.88 -10.89
N ILE A 189 -1.90 -15.13 -11.99
CA ILE A 189 -2.72 -13.92 -12.18
C ILE A 189 -3.81 -14.25 -13.22
N GLY A 190 -5.05 -13.93 -12.89
CA GLY A 190 -6.21 -14.09 -13.76
C GLY A 190 -6.85 -12.75 -14.06
N ARG A 191 -7.23 -12.53 -15.32
CA ARG A 191 -8.03 -11.35 -15.70
C ARG A 191 -9.40 -11.38 -15.03
N THR A 192 -9.92 -10.21 -14.70
CA THR A 192 -11.34 -10.04 -14.40
C THR A 192 -12.06 -9.47 -15.60
N VAL A 193 -13.32 -9.87 -15.79
CA VAL A 193 -14.19 -9.31 -16.84
C VAL A 193 -14.80 -7.97 -16.44
N ALA A 194 -14.60 -7.55 -15.19
CA ALA A 194 -15.08 -6.26 -14.70
C ALA A 194 -14.20 -5.14 -15.28
N ASP A 195 -14.82 -4.27 -16.08
CA ASP A 195 -14.22 -3.01 -16.49
C ASP A 195 -14.38 -2.00 -15.34
N ILE A 196 -13.31 -1.81 -14.57
CA ILE A 196 -13.30 -0.89 -13.43
C ILE A 196 -12.57 0.38 -13.87
N PRO A 197 -13.26 1.55 -13.86
CA PRO A 197 -12.63 2.81 -14.22
C PRO A 197 -11.39 3.12 -13.37
N ALA A 198 -10.35 3.71 -13.99
CA ALA A 198 -9.08 3.99 -13.33
C ALA A 198 -9.23 4.76 -12.01
N PHE A 199 -10.14 5.73 -11.93
CA PHE A 199 -10.38 6.51 -10.71
C PHE A 199 -10.86 5.66 -9.52
N ARG A 200 -11.59 4.56 -9.79
CA ARG A 200 -12.04 3.63 -8.75
C ARG A 200 -10.88 2.76 -8.25
N LEU A 201 -9.99 2.33 -9.14
CA LEU A 201 -8.77 1.60 -8.76
C LEU A 201 -7.86 2.47 -7.88
N GLN A 202 -7.68 3.74 -8.27
CA GLN A 202 -6.92 4.71 -7.49
C GLN A 202 -7.52 4.93 -6.09
N GLU A 203 -8.85 5.05 -6.01
CA GLU A 203 -9.54 5.21 -4.72
C GLU A 203 -9.37 3.98 -3.82
N THR A 204 -9.44 2.76 -4.37
CA THR A 204 -9.18 1.52 -3.62
C THR A 204 -7.76 1.50 -3.05
N VAL A 205 -6.75 1.83 -3.87
CA VAL A 205 -5.35 1.91 -3.42
C VAL A 205 -5.19 2.94 -2.31
N ARG A 206 -5.73 4.15 -2.52
CA ARG A 206 -5.66 5.26 -1.57
C ARG A 206 -6.27 4.89 -0.21
N GLN A 207 -7.43 4.25 -0.21
CA GLN A 207 -8.09 3.79 1.02
C GLN A 207 -7.23 2.74 1.75
N ALA A 208 -6.74 1.73 1.04
CA ALA A 208 -5.90 0.70 1.63
C ALA A 208 -4.57 1.25 2.21
N GLU A 209 -3.95 2.23 1.54
CA GLU A 209 -2.76 2.93 2.07
C GLU A 209 -3.05 3.74 3.33
N GLN A 210 -4.23 4.36 3.41
CA GLN A 210 -4.67 5.06 4.62
C GLN A 210 -4.94 4.10 5.77
N GLU A 211 -5.56 2.96 5.50
CA GLU A 211 -5.83 1.91 6.49
C GLU A 211 -4.55 1.23 6.99
N ALA A 212 -3.56 1.01 6.11
CA ALA A 212 -2.23 0.53 6.51
C ALA A 212 -1.48 1.57 7.38
N GLY A 213 -1.98 2.80 7.44
CA GLY A 213 -1.62 3.84 8.40
C GLY A 213 -0.27 4.52 8.15
N CYS A 214 0.47 4.18 7.09
CA CYS A 214 1.84 4.66 6.85
C CYS A 214 1.86 6.13 6.45
N ALA A 215 1.78 7.05 7.43
CA ALA A 215 2.06 8.50 7.33
C ALA A 215 1.62 9.22 6.02
N GLY A 216 0.61 8.72 5.31
CA GLY A 216 0.12 9.24 4.04
C GLY A 216 1.12 9.31 2.88
N ARG A 217 2.28 8.63 2.92
CA ARG A 217 3.30 8.74 1.86
C ARG A 217 3.46 7.43 1.10
N ALA A 218 3.00 7.41 -0.15
CA ALA A 218 3.19 6.27 -1.03
C ALA A 218 4.68 6.09 -1.37
N PRO A 219 5.18 4.84 -1.53
CA PRO A 219 6.60 4.56 -1.73
C PRO A 219 7.16 5.07 -3.07
N TYR A 220 6.29 5.43 -4.01
CA TYR A 220 6.65 6.00 -5.31
C TYR A 220 6.64 7.54 -5.33
N TYR A 221 6.38 8.21 -4.20
CA TYR A 221 6.45 9.67 -4.12
C TYR A 221 7.89 10.15 -3.97
N GLU A 222 8.23 11.17 -4.76
CA GLU A 222 9.48 11.90 -4.65
C GLU A 222 9.23 13.25 -4.04
N TYR A 223 9.98 13.56 -2.98
CA TYR A 223 9.95 14.87 -2.35
C TYR A 223 11.24 15.59 -2.69
N TYR A 224 11.11 16.86 -3.04
CA TYR A 224 12.25 17.73 -3.33
C TYR A 224 12.27 18.93 -2.38
N GLN A 225 13.47 19.49 -2.22
CA GLN A 225 13.70 20.84 -1.72
C GLN A 225 14.61 21.59 -2.69
N LEU A 226 14.75 22.91 -2.51
CA LEU A 226 15.70 23.70 -3.28
C LEU A 226 17.16 23.32 -2.93
N LYS A 227 18.06 23.36 -3.91
CA LYS A 227 19.49 23.14 -3.67
C LYS A 227 20.08 24.25 -2.78
N PRO A 228 21.00 23.92 -1.83
CA PRO A 228 21.70 24.91 -1.04
C PRO A 228 22.62 25.76 -1.93
N GLY A 229 22.73 27.05 -1.64
CA GLY A 229 23.67 27.95 -2.33
C GLY A 229 23.06 28.94 -3.32
N ALA A 230 21.74 29.17 -3.27
CA ALA A 230 21.08 30.20 -4.07
C ALA A 230 20.37 31.27 -3.20
N PRO A 231 21.11 32.09 -2.43
CA PRO A 231 20.50 33.18 -1.66
C PRO A 231 19.88 34.28 -2.54
N ASP A 232 20.27 34.38 -3.82
CA ASP A 232 19.81 35.46 -4.74
C ASP A 232 19.02 34.98 -5.97
N ARG A 233 18.74 33.68 -6.14
CA ARG A 233 17.84 33.21 -7.21
C ARG A 233 16.45 32.99 -6.64
N SER A 234 15.51 33.86 -7.00
CA SER A 234 14.09 33.60 -6.83
C SER A 234 13.69 32.43 -7.73
N VAL A 235 13.72 31.21 -7.18
CA VAL A 235 13.13 30.06 -7.87
C VAL A 235 11.63 30.26 -7.85
N VAL A 236 11.02 30.31 -9.03
CA VAL A 236 9.57 30.50 -9.18
C VAL A 236 8.92 29.21 -9.67
N LEU A 237 7.78 28.89 -9.07
CA LEU A 237 6.84 27.92 -9.60
C LEU A 237 6.08 28.59 -10.74
N ARG A 238 6.04 27.96 -11.92
CA ARG A 238 5.46 28.54 -13.14
C ARG A 238 4.16 27.87 -13.55
N GLN A 239 3.33 28.59 -14.30
CA GLN A 239 2.06 28.05 -14.81
C GLN A 239 2.24 27.01 -15.92
N THR A 240 3.27 27.15 -16.75
CA THR A 240 3.67 26.18 -17.79
C THR A 240 5.17 25.87 -17.70
N PRO A 241 5.66 24.77 -18.30
CA PRO A 241 7.09 24.40 -18.29
C PRO A 241 7.90 25.25 -19.29
N ASP A 242 7.84 26.57 -19.10
CA ASP A 242 8.49 27.59 -19.93
C ASP A 242 9.14 28.64 -19.02
N ALA A 243 10.36 29.07 -19.36
CA ALA A 243 11.09 30.08 -18.60
C ALA A 243 10.44 31.48 -18.65
N ASP A 244 9.60 31.74 -19.65
CA ASP A 244 8.92 33.03 -19.82
C ASP A 244 7.46 32.99 -19.32
N SER A 245 7.00 31.83 -18.83
CA SER A 245 5.66 31.68 -18.24
C SER A 245 5.47 32.51 -16.98
N ASP A 246 4.25 32.99 -16.78
CA ASP A 246 3.80 33.62 -15.54
C ASP A 246 4.14 32.77 -14.31
N ALA A 247 4.52 33.45 -13.24
CA ALA A 247 4.78 32.84 -11.95
C ALA A 247 3.46 32.53 -11.23
N VAL A 248 3.35 31.31 -10.72
CA VAL A 248 2.33 30.89 -9.75
C VAL A 248 2.69 31.40 -8.36
N MET A 249 3.93 31.17 -7.94
CA MET A 249 4.48 31.65 -6.67
C MET A 249 6.01 31.59 -6.65
N GLN A 250 6.64 32.33 -5.73
CA GLN A 250 8.06 32.18 -5.42
C GLN A 250 8.25 31.06 -4.39
N LEU A 251 9.32 30.27 -4.56
CA LEU A 251 9.76 29.23 -3.63
C LEU A 251 10.89 29.77 -2.76
N ASP A 252 10.86 29.43 -1.48
CA ASP A 252 11.88 29.81 -0.51
C ASP A 252 12.82 28.62 -0.24
N ALA A 253 13.97 28.87 0.38
CA ALA A 253 14.97 27.82 0.68
C ALA A 253 14.40 26.65 1.52
N GLY A 254 13.37 26.90 2.33
CA GLY A 254 12.67 25.88 3.13
C GLY A 254 11.49 25.20 2.42
N SER A 255 11.16 25.57 1.18
CA SER A 255 10.05 25.00 0.43
C SER A 255 10.32 23.53 0.11
N GLN A 256 9.39 22.69 0.54
CA GLN A 256 9.34 21.28 0.16
C GLN A 256 8.21 21.07 -0.84
N VAL A 257 8.50 20.31 -1.88
CA VAL A 257 7.55 20.03 -2.96
C VAL A 257 7.44 18.53 -3.21
N LEU A 258 6.24 18.06 -3.54
CA LEU A 258 5.99 16.73 -4.06
C LEU A 258 6.12 16.76 -5.58
N LYS A 259 6.89 15.84 -6.15
CA LYS A 259 6.88 15.61 -7.60
C LYS A 259 5.57 14.96 -8.02
N LEU A 260 4.89 15.56 -9.00
CA LEU A 260 3.71 14.97 -9.61
C LEU A 260 4.05 14.18 -10.87
N ARG A 261 4.94 14.71 -11.72
CA ARG A 261 5.50 14.03 -12.90
C ARG A 261 6.71 14.75 -13.48
N THR A 262 7.50 14.02 -14.24
CA THR A 262 8.51 14.59 -15.14
C THR A 262 7.83 15.05 -16.44
N VAL A 263 8.16 16.25 -16.90
CA VAL A 263 7.67 16.76 -18.20
C VAL A 263 8.68 16.46 -19.29
N ASN A 264 9.94 16.82 -19.05
CA ASN A 264 11.09 16.59 -19.92
C ASN A 264 12.38 16.64 -19.09
N ASP A 265 13.54 16.66 -19.76
CA ASP A 265 14.85 16.65 -19.09
C ASP A 265 15.11 17.90 -18.22
N GLU A 266 14.39 18.99 -18.45
CA GLU A 266 14.54 20.25 -17.73
C GLU A 266 13.46 20.49 -16.68
N TRP A 267 12.22 20.10 -16.95
CA TRP A 267 11.05 20.52 -16.18
C TRP A 267 10.36 19.34 -15.47
N VAL A 268 9.97 19.61 -14.23
CA VAL A 268 9.08 18.74 -13.45
C VAL A 268 7.84 19.53 -13.04
N GLU A 269 6.72 18.83 -12.99
CA GLU A 269 5.50 19.34 -12.37
C GLU A 269 5.50 18.94 -10.89
N VAL A 270 5.25 19.92 -10.03
CA VAL A 270 5.33 19.75 -8.58
C VAL A 270 4.13 20.38 -7.87
N GLU A 271 3.91 19.94 -6.64
CA GLU A 271 2.97 20.55 -5.70
C GLU A 271 3.72 20.94 -4.41
N VAL A 272 3.60 22.21 -4.00
CA VAL A 272 4.16 22.68 -2.74
C VAL A 272 3.40 22.07 -1.57
N LEU A 273 4.13 21.44 -0.64
CA LEU A 273 3.52 20.81 0.52
C LEU A 273 2.80 21.84 1.39
N ARG A 274 1.58 21.52 1.84
CA ARG A 274 0.77 22.43 2.66
C ARG A 274 1.47 22.87 3.95
N SER A 275 2.33 22.03 4.53
CA SER A 275 3.17 22.39 5.67
C SER A 275 4.15 23.52 5.34
N ALA A 276 4.70 23.51 4.12
CA ALA A 276 5.67 24.46 3.60
C ALA A 276 5.06 25.69 2.91
N LEU A 277 3.73 25.74 2.72
CA LEU A 277 3.08 26.94 2.19
C LEU A 277 3.19 28.13 3.17
N PRO A 278 3.42 29.37 2.70
CA PRO A 278 3.29 30.55 3.53
C PRO A 278 1.87 30.69 4.10
N ALA A 279 1.73 31.23 5.32
CA ALA A 279 0.42 31.37 5.97
C ALA A 279 -0.61 32.14 5.11
N ALA A 280 -0.16 33.15 4.36
CA ALA A 280 -0.99 33.92 3.44
C ALA A 280 -1.55 33.08 2.27
N VAL A 281 -0.80 32.07 1.81
CA VAL A 281 -1.20 31.18 0.71
C VAL A 281 -2.12 30.07 1.22
N LYS A 282 -1.95 29.62 2.48
CA LYS A 282 -2.83 28.60 3.11
C LYS A 282 -4.30 29.05 3.20
N SER A 283 -4.56 30.35 3.16
CA SER A 283 -5.90 30.96 3.23
C SER A 283 -6.50 31.35 1.87
N THR A 284 -5.78 31.13 0.77
CA THR A 284 -6.21 31.48 -0.59
C THR A 284 -6.44 30.24 -1.45
N GLU A 285 -7.30 30.32 -2.47
CA GLU A 285 -7.45 29.28 -3.52
C GLU A 285 -6.27 29.26 -4.52
N GLN A 286 -5.16 29.95 -4.22
CA GLN A 286 -3.99 30.00 -5.10
C GLN A 286 -3.40 28.59 -5.24
N SER A 287 -3.19 28.16 -6.49
CA SER A 287 -2.64 26.84 -6.80
C SER A 287 -1.27 26.66 -6.13
N SER A 288 -1.12 25.57 -5.37
CA SER A 288 0.19 25.08 -4.90
C SER A 288 0.93 24.27 -5.97
N ARG A 289 0.31 24.07 -7.14
CA ARG A 289 0.82 23.25 -8.23
C ARG A 289 1.35 24.10 -9.38
N GLY A 290 2.46 23.67 -9.97
CA GLY A 290 3.04 24.27 -11.17
C GLY A 290 4.34 23.59 -11.59
N TYR A 291 5.15 24.29 -12.38
CA TYR A 291 6.35 23.76 -13.01
C TYR A 291 7.61 24.43 -12.48
N VAL A 292 8.67 23.64 -12.30
CA VAL A 292 9.98 24.13 -11.86
C VAL A 292 11.08 23.36 -12.58
N ARG A 293 12.24 24.01 -12.78
CA ARG A 293 13.40 23.36 -13.38
C ARG A 293 13.98 22.32 -12.42
N ARG A 294 14.16 21.08 -12.90
CA ARG A 294 14.75 19.97 -12.13
C ARG A 294 16.14 20.31 -11.58
N GLY A 295 16.90 21.10 -12.32
CA GLY A 295 18.24 21.56 -11.93
C GLY A 295 18.29 22.33 -10.61
N GLU A 296 17.18 22.96 -10.20
CA GLU A 296 17.06 23.74 -8.97
C GLU A 296 16.73 22.87 -7.73
N LEU A 297 16.34 21.62 -7.96
CA LEU A 297 15.81 20.72 -6.94
C LEU A 297 16.82 19.66 -6.52
N GLN A 298 16.75 19.27 -5.25
CA GLN A 298 17.40 18.07 -4.72
C GLN A 298 16.40 17.23 -3.95
N VAL A 299 16.56 15.91 -4.03
CA VAL A 299 15.69 14.93 -3.39
C VAL A 299 15.89 14.95 -1.88
N ILE A 300 14.83 14.68 -1.11
CA ILE A 300 14.87 14.63 0.36
C ILE A 300 14.30 13.35 1.00
N ASN A 301 13.85 12.38 0.19
CA ASN A 301 13.38 11.08 0.67
C ASN A 301 14.43 9.97 0.50
#